data_AF-A0A9D8VBG5-F1
#
_entry.id   AF-A0A9D8VBG5-F1
#
_cell.length_a   1.000
_cell.length_b   1.000
_cell.length_c   1.000
_cell.angle_alpha   90.00
_cell.angle_beta   90.00
_cell.angle_gamma   90.00
#
_symmetry.space_group_name_H-M   'P 1'
#
loop_
_entity.id
_entity.type
_entity.pdbx_description
1 polymer ?
#
loop_
_entity_poly.entity_id
_entity_poly.type
_entity_poly.pdbx_seq_one_letter_code
_entity_poly.pdbx_strand_id
1 'polypeptide(L)'
;MARAPRSEHDEGYPSWNELSGSDTGSASRRDFGGLFATVSTLRLALMIMAVSAVVTLYVGHVYATADLLGEVDTLRRENLELHLERNQVKAAYDRASSPSRITARARALGLVEAVPSGSPIRLRP
;
A
#
# COMPACT_ATOMS: atom_id res chain seq x y z
N MET A 1 18.12 -49.10 71.70
CA MET A 1 17.69 -49.19 70.29
C MET A 1 16.75 -48.03 70.02
N ALA A 2 16.80 -47.23 68.96
CA ALA A 2 17.88 -46.79 68.08
C ALA A 2 17.39 -45.41 67.55
N ARG A 3 18.35 -44.56 67.23
CA ARG A 3 18.28 -43.12 66.99
C ARG A 3 17.36 -42.74 65.82
N ALA A 4 16.50 -41.74 66.01
CA ALA A 4 15.86 -41.03 64.90
C ALA A 4 16.94 -40.20 64.15
N PRO A 5 17.08 -40.32 62.82
CA PRO A 5 17.93 -39.41 62.07
C PRO A 5 17.21 -38.08 61.88
N ARG A 6 17.81 -37.01 62.41
CA ARG A 6 17.55 -35.64 61.99
C ARG A 6 18.12 -35.51 60.58
N SER A 7 17.27 -35.28 59.59
CA SER A 7 17.71 -34.84 58.27
C SER A 7 17.92 -33.33 58.33
N GLU A 8 19.19 -32.97 58.36
CA GLU A 8 19.73 -31.63 58.13
C GLU A 8 19.04 -30.98 56.91
N HIS A 9 18.56 -29.76 57.10
CA HIS A 9 18.11 -28.90 56.01
C HIS A 9 19.36 -28.32 55.37
N ASP A 10 19.73 -28.83 54.20
CA ASP A 10 20.72 -28.22 53.34
C ASP A 10 20.01 -27.10 52.55
N GLU A 11 20.38 -25.86 52.87
CA GLU A 11 19.95 -24.65 52.19
C GLU A 11 20.49 -24.67 50.75
N GLY A 12 19.61 -24.51 49.75
CA GLY A 12 20.03 -23.93 48.49
C GLY A 12 19.44 -24.46 47.18
N TYR A 13 18.65 -25.54 47.17
CA TYR A 13 18.04 -26.01 45.92
C TYR A 13 16.61 -26.51 46.10
N PRO A 14 15.65 -26.06 45.28
CA PRO A 14 14.28 -26.56 45.31
C PRO A 14 14.26 -28.05 45.00
N SER A 15 13.57 -28.84 45.82
CA SER A 15 13.49 -30.29 45.60
C SER A 15 12.61 -30.60 44.39
N TRP A 16 12.93 -31.66 43.63
CA TRP A 16 12.10 -32.12 42.51
C TRP A 16 10.63 -32.38 42.90
N ASN A 17 10.36 -32.63 44.19
CA ASN A 17 9.01 -32.82 44.70
C ASN A 17 8.20 -31.52 44.76
N GLU A 18 8.84 -30.34 44.93
CA GLU A 18 8.17 -29.03 44.85
C GLU A 18 7.88 -28.62 43.40
N LEU A 19 8.70 -29.03 42.45
CA LEU A 19 8.40 -28.89 41.01
C LEU A 19 7.28 -29.83 40.56
N SER A 20 7.04 -30.91 41.30
CA SER A 20 5.86 -31.78 41.13
C SER A 20 4.66 -31.32 41.96
N GLY A 21 4.77 -30.17 42.64
CA GLY A 21 3.70 -29.56 43.39
C GLY A 21 2.46 -29.37 42.54
N SER A 22 1.48 -30.25 42.76
CA SER A 22 0.08 -29.85 42.96
C SER A 22 -0.52 -28.91 41.90
N ASP A 23 -0.34 -29.23 40.62
CA ASP A 23 -1.15 -28.68 39.52
C ASP A 23 -2.59 -29.26 39.49
N THR A 24 -3.17 -29.57 40.65
CA THR A 24 -4.60 -29.86 40.81
C THR A 24 -5.39 -28.58 41.07
N GLY A 25 -5.05 -27.53 40.32
CA GLY A 25 -5.58 -26.18 40.51
C GLY A 25 -5.70 -25.45 39.18
N SER A 26 -6.58 -25.94 38.32
CA SER A 26 -7.11 -25.17 37.19
C SER A 26 -6.04 -24.70 36.17
N ALA A 27 -5.40 -25.65 35.49
CA ALA A 27 -5.32 -25.51 34.04
C ALA A 27 -6.77 -25.64 33.55
N SER A 28 -7.53 -24.54 33.65
CA SER A 28 -8.74 -24.37 32.88
C SER A 28 -8.27 -24.48 31.44
N ARG A 29 -8.39 -25.71 30.92
CA ARG A 29 -8.64 -26.00 29.52
C ARG A 29 -9.45 -24.82 29.06
N ARG A 30 -8.83 -23.90 28.31
CA ARG A 30 -9.45 -22.64 27.91
C ARG A 30 -10.77 -23.03 27.30
N ASP A 31 -11.80 -22.88 28.13
CA ASP A 31 -13.11 -23.39 27.84
C ASP A 31 -13.73 -22.29 26.99
N PHE A 32 -13.21 -22.17 25.77
CA PHE A 32 -13.91 -21.49 24.71
C PHE A 32 -15.28 -22.14 24.52
N GLY A 33 -15.47 -23.38 25.01
CA GLY A 33 -16.79 -23.99 25.22
C GLY A 33 -17.70 -23.18 26.13
N GLY A 34 -17.24 -22.69 27.29
CA GLY A 34 -18.11 -22.07 28.31
C GLY A 34 -18.70 -20.70 27.96
N LEU A 35 -17.97 -19.85 27.21
CA LEU A 35 -18.49 -18.56 26.75
C LEU A 35 -19.47 -18.70 25.56
N PHE A 36 -19.39 -19.82 24.84
CA PHE A 36 -20.27 -20.15 23.70
C PHE A 36 -21.30 -21.24 24.01
N ALA A 37 -21.23 -21.92 25.17
CA ALA A 37 -22.13 -23.02 25.55
C ALA A 37 -23.55 -22.55 25.84
N THR A 38 -23.71 -21.31 26.31
CA THR A 38 -25.02 -20.70 26.57
C THR A 38 -25.70 -20.19 25.30
N VAL A 39 -24.93 -20.02 24.22
CA VAL A 39 -25.45 -19.60 22.92
C VAL A 39 -25.65 -20.86 22.08
N SER A 40 -26.92 -21.23 21.84
CA SER A 40 -27.28 -22.32 20.92
C SER A 40 -26.34 -22.33 19.71
N THR A 41 -25.67 -23.46 19.44
CA THR A 41 -24.64 -23.63 18.41
C THR A 41 -25.08 -23.06 17.05
N LEU A 42 -26.39 -23.08 16.79
CA LEU A 42 -27.04 -22.46 15.62
C LEU A 42 -26.85 -20.93 15.57
N ARG A 43 -27.02 -20.21 16.69
CA ARG A 43 -26.79 -18.76 16.76
C ARG A 43 -25.32 -18.41 16.58
N LEU A 44 -24.41 -19.23 17.11
CA LEU A 44 -22.99 -19.07 16.87
C LEU A 44 -22.65 -19.25 15.39
N ALA A 45 -23.15 -20.32 14.77
CA ALA A 45 -22.96 -20.58 13.36
C ALA A 45 -23.52 -19.45 12.49
N LEU A 46 -24.71 -18.94 12.81
CA LEU A 46 -25.32 -17.77 12.13
C LEU A 46 -24.47 -16.52 12.29
N MET A 47 -23.93 -16.24 13.49
CA MET A 47 -23.05 -15.09 13.71
C MET A 47 -21.75 -15.21 12.90
N ILE A 48 -21.13 -16.39 12.88
CA ILE A 48 -19.92 -16.62 12.07
C ILE A 48 -20.23 -16.44 10.59
N MET A 49 -21.37 -16.94 10.10
CA MET A 49 -21.81 -16.76 8.72
C MET A 49 -22.10 -15.29 8.40
N ALA A 50 -22.70 -14.55 9.33
CA ALA A 50 -22.95 -13.12 9.16
C ALA A 50 -21.64 -12.33 9.09
N VAL A 51 -20.69 -12.63 9.99
CA VAL A 51 -19.37 -11.99 10.01
C VAL A 51 -18.60 -12.33 8.73
N SER A 52 -18.61 -13.58 8.27
CA SER A 52 -17.95 -13.96 7.02
C SER A 52 -18.56 -13.24 5.83
N ALA A 53 -19.89 -13.12 5.76
CA ALA A 53 -20.57 -12.36 4.70
C ALA A 53 -20.15 -10.88 4.69
N VAL A 54 -20.07 -10.24 5.87
CA VAL A 54 -19.60 -8.85 5.99
C VAL A 54 -18.14 -8.71 5.53
N VAL A 55 -17.27 -9.66 5.92
CA VAL A 55 -15.87 -9.66 5.49
C VAL A 55 -15.76 -9.83 3.98
N THR A 56 -16.47 -10.78 3.39
CA THR A 56 -16.48 -10.97 1.93
C THR A 56 -16.99 -9.74 1.20
N LEU A 57 -18.06 -9.11 1.70
CA LEU A 57 -18.60 -7.87 1.13
C LEU A 57 -17.57 -6.73 1.23
N TYR A 58 -16.91 -6.58 2.37
CA TYR A 58 -15.87 -5.56 2.57
C TYR A 58 -14.69 -5.77 1.63
N VAL A 59 -14.20 -7.00 1.52
CA VAL A 59 -13.10 -7.35 0.60
C VAL A 59 -13.52 -7.07 -0.85
N GLY A 60 -14.74 -7.44 -1.25
CA GLY A 60 -15.28 -7.10 -2.57
C GLY A 60 -15.35 -5.59 -2.82
N HIS A 61 -15.78 -4.81 -1.82
CA HIS A 61 -15.82 -3.35 -1.91
C HIS A 61 -14.40 -2.74 -2.01
N VAL A 62 -13.44 -3.26 -1.24
CA VAL A 62 -12.04 -2.83 -1.31
C VAL A 62 -11.44 -3.13 -2.69
N TYR A 63 -11.70 -4.31 -3.25
CA TYR A 63 -11.27 -4.63 -4.61
C TYR A 63 -11.93 -3.73 -5.66
N ALA A 64 -13.22 -3.42 -5.53
CA ALA A 64 -13.90 -2.47 -6.41
C ALA A 64 -13.25 -1.07 -6.35
N THR A 65 -12.79 -0.66 -5.17
CA THR A 65 -12.11 0.63 -4.98
C THR A 65 -10.68 0.60 -5.53
N ALA A 66 -9.99 -0.54 -5.43
CA ALA A 66 -8.65 -0.72 -6.00
C ALA A 66 -8.68 -0.75 -7.55
N ASP A 67 -9.73 -1.33 -8.13
CA ASP A 67 -9.92 -1.38 -9.59
C ASP A 67 -10.14 0.02 -10.18
N LEU A 68 -10.99 0.83 -9.51
CA LEU A 68 -11.18 2.25 -9.82
C LEU A 68 -9.85 3.04 -9.79
N LEU A 69 -8.96 2.74 -8.84
CA LEU A 69 -7.67 3.40 -8.75
C LEU A 69 -6.74 2.97 -9.88
N GLY A 70 -6.76 1.68 -10.25
CA GLY A 70 -6.01 1.16 -11.39
C GLY A 70 -6.40 1.83 -12.71
N GLU A 71 -7.71 2.02 -12.93
CA GLU A 71 -8.24 2.69 -14.13
C GLU A 71 -7.84 4.17 -14.20
N VAL A 72 -7.82 4.89 -13.08
CA VAL A 72 -7.32 6.29 -13.07
C VAL A 72 -5.83 6.36 -13.41
N ASP A 73 -5.03 5.42 -12.91
CA ASP A 73 -3.60 5.37 -13.19
C ASP A 73 -3.30 5.03 -14.65
N THR A 74 -4.08 4.16 -15.29
CA THR A 74 -3.94 3.88 -16.73
C THR A 74 -4.31 5.12 -17.56
N LEU A 75 -5.45 5.76 -17.27
CA LEU A 75 -5.86 6.99 -17.96
C LEU A 75 -4.83 8.12 -17.83
N ARG A 76 -4.20 8.26 -16.65
CA ARG A 76 -3.14 9.26 -16.45
C ARG A 76 -1.91 8.99 -17.31
N ARG A 77 -1.52 7.71 -17.45
CA ARG A 77 -0.37 7.32 -18.29
C ARG A 77 -0.64 7.60 -19.76
N GLU A 78 -1.82 7.22 -20.24
CA GLU A 78 -2.23 7.48 -21.64
C GLU A 78 -2.29 8.98 -21.93
N ASN A 79 -2.83 9.78 -21.00
CA ASN A 79 -2.87 11.22 -21.16
C ASN A 79 -1.47 11.83 -21.24
N LEU A 80 -0.55 11.39 -20.37
CA LEU A 80 0.85 11.84 -20.39
C LEU A 80 1.53 11.48 -21.71
N GLU A 81 1.30 10.26 -22.22
CA GLU A 81 1.85 9.80 -23.50
C GLU A 81 1.37 10.67 -24.66
N LEU A 82 0.05 10.93 -24.74
CA LEU A 82 -0.53 11.82 -25.76
C LEU A 82 0.04 13.23 -25.69
N HIS A 83 0.28 13.75 -24.48
CA HIS A 83 0.92 15.05 -24.31
C HIS A 83 2.36 15.08 -24.82
N LEU A 84 3.13 14.02 -24.57
CA LEU A 84 4.50 13.90 -25.07
C LEU A 84 4.53 13.79 -26.60
N GLU A 85 3.66 12.97 -27.19
CA GLU A 85 3.53 12.84 -28.64
C GLU A 85 3.16 14.17 -29.30
N ARG A 86 2.13 14.85 -28.77
CA ARG A 86 1.73 16.19 -29.23
C ARG A 86 2.90 17.16 -29.17
N ASN A 87 3.66 17.18 -28.08
CA ASN A 87 4.79 18.07 -27.92
C ASN A 87 5.91 17.76 -28.93
N GLN A 88 6.15 16.48 -29.24
CA GLN A 88 7.12 16.06 -30.23
C GLN A 88 6.74 16.54 -31.65
N VAL A 89 5.47 16.33 -32.04
CA VAL A 89 4.95 16.79 -33.33
C VAL A 89 5.00 18.31 -33.42
N LYS A 90 4.56 19.01 -32.37
CA LYS A 90 4.62 20.47 -32.32
C LYS A 90 6.06 20.99 -32.43
N ALA A 91 7.00 20.38 -31.72
CA ALA A 91 8.41 20.76 -31.80
C ALA A 91 9.03 20.47 -33.18
N ALA A 92 8.57 19.45 -33.90
CA ALA A 92 8.97 19.20 -35.28
C ALA A 92 8.40 20.28 -36.22
N TYR A 93 7.13 20.63 -36.05
CA TYR A 93 6.48 21.70 -36.80
C TYR A 93 7.17 23.05 -36.56
N ASP A 94 7.38 23.43 -35.30
CA ASP A 94 8.03 24.69 -34.92
C ASP A 94 9.47 24.79 -35.46
N ARG A 95 10.19 23.66 -35.55
CA ARG A 95 11.51 23.61 -36.21
C ARG A 95 11.43 23.79 -37.72
N ALA A 96 10.43 23.19 -38.36
CA ALA A 96 10.21 23.32 -39.81
C ALA A 96 9.76 24.74 -40.19
N SER A 97 8.84 25.32 -39.41
CA SER A 97 8.28 26.66 -39.59
C SER A 97 9.04 27.73 -38.80
N SER A 98 10.24 27.44 -38.31
CA SER A 98 11.02 28.41 -37.53
C SER A 98 11.23 29.68 -38.36
N PRO A 99 11.02 30.89 -37.80
CA PRO A 99 11.23 32.15 -38.52
C PRO A 99 12.61 32.23 -39.18
N SER A 100 13.62 31.63 -38.55
CA SER A 100 14.98 31.53 -39.10
C SER A 100 15.04 30.79 -40.44
N ARG A 101 14.27 29.71 -40.64
CA ARG A 101 14.22 28.96 -41.89
C ARG A 101 13.38 29.68 -42.95
N ILE A 102 12.28 30.28 -42.54
CA ILE A 102 11.38 31.02 -43.45
C ILE A 102 12.11 32.25 -44.00
N THR A 103 12.74 33.04 -43.14
CA THR A 103 13.51 34.24 -43.53
C THR A 103 14.74 33.88 -44.37
N ALA A 104 15.47 32.81 -44.02
CA ALA A 104 16.59 32.33 -44.83
C ALA A 104 16.16 31.92 -46.25
N ARG A 105 15.02 31.23 -46.37
CA ARG A 105 14.48 30.78 -47.66
C ARG A 105 13.87 31.94 -48.47
N ALA A 106 13.22 32.90 -47.81
CA ALA A 106 12.75 34.13 -48.44
C ALA A 106 13.91 34.97 -48.99
N ARG A 107 15.01 35.08 -48.24
CA ARG A 107 16.23 35.75 -48.69
C ARG A 107 16.86 35.05 -49.89
N ALA A 108 16.87 33.73 -49.92
CA ALA A 108 17.34 32.95 -51.07
C ALA A 108 16.49 33.18 -52.34
N LEU A 109 15.23 33.57 -52.19
CA LEU A 109 14.32 33.93 -53.29
C LEU A 109 14.39 35.42 -53.68
N GLY A 110 15.30 36.19 -53.07
CA GLY A 110 15.49 37.63 -53.36
C GLY A 110 14.43 38.54 -52.73
N LEU A 111 13.61 38.02 -51.80
CA LEU A 111 12.62 38.83 -51.08
C LEU A 111 13.32 39.66 -50.00
N VAL A 112 12.97 40.95 -49.93
CA VAL A 112 13.51 41.91 -48.96
C VAL A 112 12.54 42.01 -47.78
N GLU A 113 13.05 41.86 -46.56
CA GLU A 113 12.26 42.03 -45.33
C GLU A 113 11.72 43.46 -45.22
N ALA A 114 10.39 43.61 -45.14
CA ALA A 114 9.75 44.91 -44.92
C ALA A 114 9.89 45.41 -43.46
N VAL A 115 10.10 44.49 -42.52
CA VAL A 115 10.31 44.79 -41.09
C VAL A 115 11.61 44.09 -40.66
N PRO A 116 12.60 44.81 -40.11
CA PRO A 116 13.83 44.19 -39.62
C PRO A 116 13.47 43.21 -38.50
N SER A 117 13.85 41.94 -38.65
CA SER A 117 13.78 40.93 -37.59
C SER A 117 14.74 41.32 -36.45
N GLY A 118 14.25 42.19 -35.57
CA GLY A 118 15.01 42.89 -34.53
C GLY A 118 15.34 42.03 -33.32
N SER A 119 16.53 42.29 -32.75
CA SER A 119 17.16 41.65 -31.59
C SER A 119 16.22 41.21 -30.47
N PRO A 120 16.48 40.05 -29.84
CA PRO A 120 15.74 39.61 -28.66
C PRO A 120 15.90 40.64 -27.53
N ILE A 121 14.78 41.20 -27.08
CA ILE A 121 14.71 42.11 -25.93
C ILE A 121 15.14 41.31 -24.70
N ARG A 122 16.33 41.58 -24.15
CA ARG A 122 16.77 41.00 -22.88
C ARG A 122 16.05 41.73 -21.75
N LEU A 123 15.06 41.06 -21.14
CA LEU A 123 14.54 41.49 -19.85
C LEU A 123 15.61 41.19 -18.80
N ARG A 124 16.05 42.23 -18.07
CA ARG A 124 16.97 42.10 -16.94
C ARG A 124 16.18 41.48 -15.77
N PRO A 125 16.77 40.55 -14.99
CA PRO A 125 16.10 39.95 -13.84
C PRO A 125 15.70 40.99 -12.80
#